data_AF-A0A935RZL1-F1
#
_entry.id   AF-A0A935RZL1-F1
#
_cell.length_a   1.000
_cell.length_b   1.000
_cell.length_c   1.000
_cell.angle_alpha   90.00
_cell.angle_beta   90.00
_cell.angle_gamma   90.00
#
_symmetry.space_group_name_H-M   'P 1'
#
loop_
_entity.id
_entity.type
_entity.pdbx_description
1 polymer ?
#
loop_
_entity_poly.entity_id
_entity_poly.type
_entity_poly.pdbx_seq_one_letter_code
_entity_poly.pdbx_strand_id
1 'polypeptide(L)'
;MNLSFFIARRYLISKKSNNAINIISWISIIAIAITTGALIVILSAMNGLTGAVAGLYNTFEPDLKITAAKGKYFTADDALLQK
;
A
#
# COMPACT_ATOMS: atom_id res chain seq x y z
N MET A 1 32.65 -6.63 -25.85
CA MET A 1 32.89 -5.84 -24.62
C MET A 1 31.92 -4.66 -24.62
N ASN A 2 31.15 -4.47 -23.54
CA ASN A 2 30.16 -3.39 -23.49
C ASN A 2 30.85 -2.06 -23.09
N LEU A 3 31.40 -1.38 -24.09
CA LEU A 3 32.17 -0.13 -23.95
C LEU A 3 31.39 0.94 -23.18
N SER A 4 30.08 1.06 -23.43
CA SER A 4 29.20 2.03 -22.78
C SER A 4 29.16 1.84 -21.25
N PHE A 5 29.04 0.60 -20.77
CA PHE A 5 29.04 0.32 -19.33
C PHE A 5 30.40 0.59 -18.68
N PHE A 6 31.49 0.25 -19.37
CA PHE A 6 32.85 0.53 -18.90
C PHE A 6 33.11 2.03 -18.72
N ILE A 7 32.65 2.84 -19.68
CA ILE A 7 32.75 4.30 -19.64
C ILE A 7 31.87 4.85 -18.51
N ALA A 8 30.60 4.45 -18.43
CA ALA A 8 29.67 4.92 -17.40
C ALA A 8 30.19 4.63 -15.97
N ARG A 9 30.66 3.40 -15.71
CA ARG A 9 31.22 3.02 -14.40
C ARG A 9 32.49 3.80 -14.08
N ARG A 10 33.35 4.05 -15.08
CA ARG A 10 34.55 4.87 -14.89
C ARG A 10 34.20 6.29 -14.45
N TYR A 11 33.18 6.93 -15.03
CA TYR A 11 32.77 8.29 -14.65
C TYR A 11 32.01 8.33 -13.31
N LEU A 12 31.22 7.31 -12.99
CA LEU A 12 30.52 7.21 -11.69
C LEU A 12 31.45 6.98 -10.49
N ILE A 13 32.63 6.35 -10.69
CA ILE A 13 33.53 5.92 -9.60
C ILE A 13 34.93 6.57 -9.72
N SER A 14 35.14 7.50 -10.67
CA SER A 14 36.47 8.09 -10.91
C SER A 14 36.96 8.91 -9.71
N LYS A 15 38.15 8.56 -9.21
CA LYS A 15 38.82 9.23 -8.08
C LYS A 15 39.56 10.55 -8.44
N LYS A 16 39.58 11.00 -9.71
CA LYS A 16 40.44 12.13 -10.14
C LYS A 16 39.66 13.38 -10.62
N SER A 17 39.95 14.49 -9.94
CA SER A 17 39.85 15.92 -10.32
C SER A 17 38.51 16.59 -10.64
N ASN A 18 37.39 15.88 -10.80
CA ASN A 18 36.07 16.51 -10.95
C ASN A 18 35.15 16.17 -9.78
N ASN A 19 35.56 16.51 -8.55
CA ASN A 19 34.81 16.24 -7.32
C ASN A 19 33.35 16.72 -7.41
N ALA A 20 33.09 17.84 -8.09
CA ALA A 20 31.74 18.35 -8.32
C ALA A 20 30.83 17.34 -9.06
N ILE A 21 31.34 16.65 -10.09
CA ILE A 21 30.55 15.68 -10.87
C ILE A 21 30.20 14.47 -10.00
N ASN A 22 31.15 13.97 -9.20
CA ASN A 22 30.92 12.84 -8.30
C ASN A 22 29.89 13.23 -7.21
N ILE A 23 30.00 14.42 -6.62
CA ILE A 23 29.06 14.92 -5.60
C ILE A 23 27.63 15.01 -6.16
N ILE A 24 27.46 15.64 -7.33
CA ILE A 24 26.15 15.76 -7.98
C ILE A 24 25.57 14.37 -8.27
N SER A 25 26.38 13.46 -8.80
CA SER A 25 25.97 12.09 -9.12
C SER A 25 25.48 11.34 -7.88
N TRP A 26 26.18 11.46 -6.74
CA TRP A 26 25.77 10.84 -5.48
C TRP A 26 24.48 11.44 -4.92
N ILE A 27 24.32 12.76 -4.97
CA ILE A 27 23.08 13.43 -4.55
C ILE A 27 21.90 12.94 -5.38
N SER A 28 22.06 12.85 -6.70
CA SER A 28 21.01 12.33 -7.59
C SER A 28 20.64 10.88 -7.27
N ILE A 29 21.62 10.01 -7.04
CA ILE A 29 21.37 8.60 -6.69
C ILE A 29 20.61 8.49 -5.36
N ILE A 30 21.04 9.24 -4.33
CA ILE A 30 20.40 9.23 -3.01
C ILE A 30 18.97 9.77 -3.11
N ALA A 31 18.75 10.86 -3.84
CA ALA A 31 17.43 11.43 -4.03
C ALA A 31 16.49 10.42 -4.69
N ILE A 32 16.90 9.81 -5.80
CA ILE A 32 16.10 8.81 -6.53
C ILE A 32 15.83 7.58 -5.64
N ALA A 33 16.82 7.12 -4.88
CA ALA A 33 16.67 5.98 -3.99
C ALA A 33 15.64 6.24 -2.89
N ILE A 34 15.69 7.42 -2.25
CA ILE A 34 14.74 7.82 -1.20
C ILE A 34 13.33 7.95 -1.79
N THR A 35 13.18 8.67 -2.90
CA THR A 35 11.87 8.87 -3.55
C THR A 35 11.24 7.55 -3.99
N THR A 36 12.03 6.70 -4.64
CA THR A 36 11.55 5.39 -5.12
C THR A 36 11.20 4.47 -3.94
N GLY A 37 12.03 4.46 -2.89
CA GLY A 37 11.77 3.69 -1.68
C GLY A 37 10.49 4.13 -0.97
N ALA A 38 10.28 5.44 -0.83
CA ALA A 38 9.07 5.99 -0.23
C ALA A 38 7.81 5.58 -1.02
N LEU A 39 7.85 5.65 -2.36
CA LEU A 39 6.76 5.20 -3.22
C LEU A 39 6.44 3.71 -3.01
N ILE A 40 7.46 2.85 -2.97
CA ILE A 40 7.27 1.41 -2.73
C ILE A 40 6.56 1.17 -1.39
N VAL A 41 6.99 1.85 -0.33
CA VAL A 41 6.39 1.72 1.01
C VAL A 41 4.93 2.18 1.00
N ILE A 42 4.63 3.33 0.39
CA ILE A 42 3.26 3.84 0.29
C ILE A 42 2.37 2.88 -0.47
N LEU A 43 2.81 2.39 -1.63
CA LEU A 43 2.04 1.42 -2.42
C LEU A 43 1.81 0.11 -1.64
N SER A 44 2.83 -0.37 -0.94
CA SER A 44 2.71 -1.58 -0.11
C SER A 44 1.69 -1.40 1.01
N ALA A 45 1.73 -0.26 1.71
CA ALA A 45 0.78 0.04 2.78
C ALA A 45 -0.65 0.18 2.23
N MET A 46 -0.83 0.85 1.09
CA MET A 46 -2.12 0.99 0.42
C MET A 46 -2.70 -0.37 0.02
N ASN A 47 -1.90 -1.23 -0.61
CA ASN A 47 -2.32 -2.58 -0.99
C ASN A 47 -2.81 -3.40 0.22
N GLY A 48 -2.07 -3.34 1.34
CA GLY A 48 -2.47 -4.02 2.58
C GLY A 48 -3.75 -3.43 3.19
N LEU A 49 -3.86 -2.10 3.22
CA LEU A 49 -5.03 -1.41 3.77
C LEU A 49 -6.30 -1.70 2.97
N THR A 50 -6.24 -1.67 1.64
CA THR A 50 -7.38 -1.99 0.77
C THR A 50 -7.92 -3.39 1.05
N GLY A 51 -7.02 -4.38 1.21
CA GLY A 51 -7.42 -5.74 1.57
C GLY A 51 -8.09 -5.82 2.95
N ALA A 52 -7.52 -5.15 3.95
CA ALA A 52 -8.10 -5.11 5.29
C ALA A 52 -9.49 -4.45 5.33
N VAL A 53 -9.65 -3.32 4.62
CA VAL A 53 -10.93 -2.62 4.52
C VAL A 53 -11.96 -3.47 3.78
N ALA A 54 -11.57 -4.12 2.67
CA ALA A 54 -12.46 -5.03 1.95
C ALA A 54 -12.89 -6.22 2.82
N GLY A 55 -11.97 -6.81 3.60
CA GLY A 55 -12.28 -7.88 4.55
C GLY A 55 -13.25 -7.45 5.65
N LEU A 56 -13.08 -6.24 6.18
CA LEU A 56 -14.01 -5.66 7.13
C LEU A 56 -15.39 -5.47 6.51
N TYR A 57 -15.45 -4.92 5.30
CA TYR A 57 -16.72 -4.70 4.58
C TYR A 57 -17.46 -6.02 4.34
N ASN A 58 -16.76 -7.06 3.87
CA ASN A 58 -17.31 -8.40 3.65
C ASN A 58 -17.84 -9.05 4.95
N THR A 59 -17.33 -8.65 6.12
CA THR A 59 -17.84 -9.17 7.41
C THR A 59 -19.22 -8.58 7.75
N PHE A 60 -19.50 -7.35 7.33
CA PHE A 60 -20.78 -6.68 7.58
C PHE A 60 -21.80 -6.90 6.45
N GLU A 61 -21.35 -6.82 5.21
CA GLU A 61 -22.14 -7.03 4.00
C GLU A 61 -21.47 -8.08 3.11
N PRO A 62 -21.54 -9.37 3.47
CA PRO A 62 -21.05 -10.44 2.62
C PRO A 62 -21.92 -10.61 1.38
N ASP A 63 -21.33 -11.11 0.28
CA ASP A 63 -22.04 -11.42 -0.98
C ASP A 63 -23.27 -12.32 -0.77
N LEU A 64 -23.22 -13.21 0.23
CA LEU A 64 -24.33 -14.05 0.66
C LEU A 64 -24.60 -13.83 2.14
N LYS A 65 -25.71 -13.16 2.43
CA LYS A 65 -26.16 -12.85 3.79
C LYS A 65 -27.41 -13.65 4.13
N ILE A 66 -27.27 -14.63 5.02
CA ILE A 66 -28.41 -15.39 5.54
C ILE A 66 -28.98 -14.60 6.73
N THR A 67 -30.17 -14.02 6.53
CA THR A 67 -30.92 -13.33 7.58
C THR A 67 -32.16 -14.15 7.97
N ALA A 68 -32.66 -13.95 9.18
CA ALA A 68 -33.87 -14.66 9.62
C ALA A 68 -35.08 -14.17 8.79
N ALA A 69 -35.77 -15.10 8.12
CA ALA A 69 -36.97 -14.79 7.33
C ALA A 69 -38.13 -14.24 8.18
N LYS A 70 -38.15 -14.57 9.48
CA LYS A 70 -39.09 -14.03 10.47
C LYS A 70 -38.29 -13.65 11.72
N GLY A 71 -38.51 -12.45 12.24
CA GLY A 71 -37.82 -11.95 13.43
C GLY A 71 -38.09 -12.81 14.68
N LYS A 72 -37.25 -12.67 15.72
CA LYS A 72 -37.43 -13.35 17.02
C LYS A 72 -38.62 -12.83 17.84
N TYR A 73 -39.23 -11.74 17.41
CA TYR A 73 -40.33 -11.10 18.12
C TYR A 73 -41.64 -11.49 17.44
N PHE A 74 -42.59 -11.94 18.25
CA PHE A 74 -43.99 -12.00 17.86
C PHE A 74 -44.63 -10.63 18.11
N THR A 75 -45.64 -10.28 17.33
CA THR A 75 -46.50 -9.12 17.62
C THR A 75 -47.25 -9.43 18.91
N ALA A 76 -46.97 -8.69 19.98
CA ALA A 76 -47.70 -8.85 21.24
C ALA A 76 -49.13 -8.38 21.03
N ASP A 77 -50.09 -9.27 21.24
CA ASP A 77 -51.52 -8.96 21.23
C ASP A 77 -51.86 -8.34 22.60
N ASP A 78 -52.52 -7.17 22.63
CA ASP A 78 -52.80 -6.41 23.86
C ASP A 78 -53.57 -7.23 24.91
N ALA A 79 -54.31 -8.25 24.47
CA ALA A 79 -55.03 -9.19 25.32
C ALA A 79 -54.12 -10.10 26.18
N LEU A 80 -52.87 -10.31 25.77
CA LEU A 80 -51.90 -11.15 26.50
C LEU A 80 -50.98 -10.35 27.43
N LEU A 81 -51.10 -9.01 27.43
CA LEU A 81 -50.29 -8.09 28.24
C LEU A 81 -51.02 -7.54 29.48
N GLN A 82 -52.26 -7.95 29.74
CA GLN A 82 -52.98 -7.56 30.96
C GLN A 82 -52.64 -8.50 32.13
N LYS A 83 -52.15 -7.90 33.22
CA LYS A 83 -51.77 -8.54 34.48
C LYS A 83 -52.98 -8.85 35.35
#